data_AF-A0A957J172-F1
#
_entry.id   AF-A0A957J172-F1
#
_cell.length_a   1.000
_cell.length_b   1.000
_cell.length_c   1.000
_cell.angle_alpha   90.00
_cell.angle_beta   90.00
_cell.angle_gamma   90.00
#
_symmetry.space_group_name_H-M   'P 1'
#
loop_
_entity.id
_entity.type
_entity.pdbx_description
1 polymer ?
#
loop_
_entity_poly.entity_id
_entity_poly.type
_entity_poly.pdbx_seq_one_letter_code
_entity_poly.pdbx_strand_id
1 'polypeptide(L)'
;MNQLPIPIRYWTWLAAGLLALLLAACQPAGETAVTGVAAPVAETDAVEAPAAAETAVAPAAPTTPATLPCPLFPADNIWNARVDTLPVHARSADYVAAIGAGDTLHPDFGSGVWPPGSNSPIGIPFVVVPGSQPPVDVSFIWYPEESDPGPYPVPPNAPIEGGPDGDGDRHVLVLDADACRLYELYYAWPQANGSWEAGNGAIFDLQSNALRPDGWTSADAAGLPILPGLVRYDEVASGVITHAIRFTAPETQRAYVWPARHFASSLTDPAYPPMGQRFRLKAGYDIGGFSPQVQVILQAFKTYGIILADNGAAWYISGAPDDRWDNDVLRELAQVPGSAFEAVDVSSLMVDPNSGATQHLPPEAYLPSLQNP
;
A
#
# COMPACT_ATOMS: atom_id res chain seq x y z
N MET A 1 13.52 9.20 23.28
CA MET A 1 12.76 7.94 23.10
C MET A 1 13.54 7.12 22.09
N ASN A 2 13.87 5.87 22.41
CA ASN A 2 14.67 5.03 21.53
C ASN A 2 13.75 4.41 20.48
N GLN A 3 13.57 5.10 19.36
CA GLN A 3 12.80 4.54 18.24
C GLN A 3 13.50 3.27 17.73
N LEU A 4 12.76 2.16 17.74
CA LEU A 4 13.20 0.92 17.13
C LEU A 4 13.19 1.11 15.60
N PRO A 5 14.24 0.70 14.87
CA PRO A 5 14.16 0.68 13.42
C PRO A 5 13.10 -0.33 12.98
N ILE A 6 12.27 0.04 11.98
CA ILE A 6 11.49 -0.94 11.20
C ILE A 6 12.47 -2.04 10.77
N PRO A 7 12.19 -3.33 11.02
CA PRO A 7 13.09 -4.41 10.66
C PRO A 7 13.03 -4.69 9.15
N ILE A 8 13.56 -3.75 8.35
CA ILE A 8 13.71 -3.86 6.90
C ILE A 8 14.62 -5.07 6.59
N ARG A 9 14.01 -6.18 6.18
CA ARG A 9 14.73 -7.33 5.65
C ARG A 9 14.98 -7.10 4.17
N TYR A 10 16.19 -6.66 3.84
CA TYR A 10 16.68 -6.58 2.46
C TYR A 10 16.59 -7.95 1.78
N TRP A 11 15.65 -8.11 0.85
CA TRP A 11 15.59 -9.28 -0.03
C TRP A 11 16.39 -9.03 -1.31
N THR A 12 17.67 -9.41 -1.29
CA THR A 12 18.44 -9.57 -2.53
C THR A 12 17.94 -10.80 -3.28
N TRP A 13 17.25 -10.59 -4.40
CA TRP A 13 16.88 -11.66 -5.32
C TRP A 13 18.13 -12.30 -5.95
N LEU A 14 18.59 -13.42 -5.40
CA LEU A 14 19.66 -14.23 -5.98
C LEU A 14 19.09 -15.47 -6.68
N ALA A 15 19.41 -15.59 -7.98
CA ALA A 15 19.02 -16.73 -8.80
C ALA A 15 19.62 -18.04 -8.27
N ALA A 16 18.79 -19.08 -8.17
CA ALA A 16 19.19 -20.38 -7.64
C ALA A 16 20.15 -21.12 -8.59
N GLY A 17 21.39 -21.35 -8.13
CA GLY A 17 22.37 -22.25 -8.76
C GLY A 17 22.56 -23.52 -7.94
N LEU A 18 22.52 -24.70 -8.59
CA LEU A 18 22.72 -26.00 -7.93
C LEU A 18 24.12 -26.12 -7.31
N LEU A 19 24.21 -26.67 -6.09
CA LEU A 19 25.25 -27.63 -5.74
C LEU A 19 24.78 -28.57 -4.61
N ALA A 20 25.12 -29.85 -4.73
CA ALA A 20 24.81 -30.88 -3.74
C ALA A 20 26.10 -31.56 -3.25
N LEU A 21 26.16 -31.90 -1.95
CA LEU A 21 27.04 -32.85 -1.23
C LEU A 21 26.89 -32.47 0.26
N LEU A 22 26.86 -33.29 1.32
CA LEU A 22 26.70 -34.73 1.61
C LEU A 22 27.17 -34.88 3.09
N LEU A 23 26.38 -35.51 3.96
CA LEU A 23 26.78 -36.20 5.22
C LEU A 23 27.57 -35.48 6.34
N ALA A 24 26.98 -35.46 7.55
CA ALA A 24 27.48 -36.23 8.70
C ALA A 24 26.36 -36.40 9.77
N ALA A 25 26.35 -37.52 10.49
CA ALA A 25 25.30 -37.87 11.45
C ALA A 25 25.85 -38.00 12.88
N CYS A 26 24.98 -37.86 13.90
CA CYS A 26 25.16 -38.45 15.22
C CYS A 26 23.81 -38.70 15.91
N GLN A 27 23.55 -39.96 16.28
CA GLN A 27 22.52 -40.38 17.24
C GLN A 27 23.21 -40.81 18.56
N PRO A 28 22.46 -40.89 19.67
CA PRO A 28 22.10 -42.20 20.25
C PRO A 28 20.56 -42.32 20.41
N ALA A 29 19.87 -43.47 20.26
CA ALA A 29 19.96 -44.75 20.99
C ALA A 29 19.64 -44.61 22.51
N GLY A 30 18.64 -45.28 23.09
CA GLY A 30 17.61 -46.21 22.57
C GLY A 30 16.72 -46.78 23.70
N GLU A 31 15.89 -47.79 23.38
CA GLU A 31 15.08 -48.65 24.30
C GLU A 31 13.90 -48.00 25.06
N THR A 32 12.75 -48.66 25.31
CA THR A 32 12.23 -50.01 24.94
C THR A 32 10.72 -49.95 24.65
N ALA A 33 10.18 -50.94 23.92
CA ALA A 33 8.74 -51.06 23.64
C ALA A 33 8.05 -52.09 24.54
N VAL A 34 6.75 -51.88 24.83
CA VAL A 34 5.83 -52.90 25.36
C VAL A 34 4.56 -52.93 24.51
N THR A 35 4.14 -54.12 24.10
CA THR A 35 2.97 -54.35 23.23
C THR A 35 1.72 -54.73 24.01
N GLY A 36 0.52 -54.40 23.50
CA GLY A 36 -0.76 -54.73 24.13
C GLY A 36 -1.92 -54.81 23.13
N VAL A 37 -2.69 -55.92 23.19
CA VAL A 37 -3.65 -56.42 22.18
C VAL A 37 -4.66 -57.32 22.91
N ALA A 38 -6.00 -57.31 22.72
CA ALA A 38 -6.86 -56.56 21.80
C ALA A 38 -8.33 -56.41 22.30
N ALA A 39 -9.06 -55.46 21.67
CA ALA A 39 -10.48 -55.58 21.29
C ALA A 39 -11.58 -55.54 22.40
N PRO A 40 -12.89 -55.62 22.07
CA PRO A 40 -13.72 -54.42 21.95
C PRO A 40 -15.02 -54.45 22.78
N VAL A 41 -15.70 -53.30 22.98
CA VAL A 41 -17.01 -53.28 23.68
C VAL A 41 -18.01 -52.27 23.10
N ALA A 42 -19.17 -52.82 22.71
CA ALA A 42 -20.53 -52.25 22.64
C ALA A 42 -20.76 -50.82 22.11
N GLU A 43 -21.39 -50.79 20.93
CA GLU A 43 -22.22 -49.73 20.36
C GLU A 43 -23.52 -49.56 21.17
N THR A 44 -24.01 -48.31 21.34
CA THR A 44 -25.36 -48.03 21.87
C THR A 44 -26.00 -46.89 21.08
N ASP A 45 -27.10 -47.19 20.39
CA ASP A 45 -27.87 -46.22 19.61
C ASP A 45 -28.41 -45.07 20.48
N ALA A 46 -28.12 -43.84 20.05
CA ALA A 46 -28.82 -42.65 20.50
C ALA A 46 -29.55 -42.05 19.29
N VAL A 47 -30.89 -42.02 19.35
CA VAL A 47 -31.72 -41.45 18.27
C VAL A 47 -31.65 -39.92 18.35
N GLU A 48 -30.83 -39.33 17.48
CA GLU A 48 -30.72 -37.88 17.34
C GLU A 48 -31.88 -37.33 16.49
N ALA A 49 -32.56 -36.30 17.00
CA ALA A 49 -33.62 -35.62 16.25
C ALA A 49 -33.02 -34.77 15.12
N PRO A 50 -33.70 -34.61 13.97
CA PRO A 50 -33.13 -33.89 12.84
C PRO A 50 -32.94 -32.41 13.18
N ALA A 51 -31.69 -32.00 13.37
CA ALA A 51 -31.31 -30.59 13.39
C ALA A 51 -31.71 -29.96 12.05
N ALA A 52 -32.46 -28.86 12.10
CA ALA A 52 -32.77 -28.09 10.91
C ALA A 52 -31.46 -27.54 10.33
N ALA A 53 -31.13 -27.92 9.09
CA ALA A 53 -29.96 -27.41 8.40
C ALA A 53 -30.17 -25.93 8.08
N GLU A 54 -29.69 -25.07 8.97
CA GLU A 54 -29.59 -23.63 8.71
C GLU A 54 -28.53 -23.47 7.61
N THR A 55 -29.00 -23.16 6.39
CA THR A 55 -28.11 -22.98 5.24
C THR A 55 -27.28 -21.73 5.44
N ALA A 56 -26.06 -21.91 5.95
CA ALA A 56 -25.05 -20.86 6.03
C ALA A 56 -24.82 -20.28 4.63
N VAL A 57 -25.38 -19.09 4.40
CA VAL A 57 -25.11 -18.30 3.19
C VAL A 57 -23.64 -17.93 3.25
N ALA A 58 -22.84 -18.50 2.34
CA ALA A 58 -21.43 -18.13 2.22
C ALA A 58 -21.35 -16.59 2.03
N PRO A 59 -20.51 -15.88 2.80
CA PRO A 59 -20.38 -14.44 2.63
C PRO A 59 -19.94 -14.15 1.21
N ALA A 60 -20.65 -13.25 0.53
CA ALA A 60 -20.27 -12.81 -0.80
C ALA A 60 -18.84 -12.27 -0.76
N ALA A 61 -18.06 -12.56 -1.80
CA ALA A 61 -16.75 -11.94 -1.96
C ALA A 61 -16.90 -10.40 -1.93
N PRO A 62 -16.00 -9.67 -1.24
CA PRO A 62 -16.08 -8.23 -1.22
C PRO A 62 -15.95 -7.71 -2.65
N THR A 63 -16.92 -6.93 -3.10
CA THR A 63 -16.94 -6.37 -4.44
C THR A 63 -16.36 -4.96 -4.39
N THR A 64 -15.22 -4.75 -5.04
CA THR A 64 -14.67 -3.42 -5.24
C THR A 64 -15.63 -2.64 -6.15
N PRO A 65 -16.22 -1.52 -5.68
CA PRO A 65 -17.13 -0.75 -6.52
C PRO A 65 -16.37 -0.05 -7.66
N ALA A 66 -16.98 0.02 -8.84
CA ALA A 66 -16.39 0.65 -10.04
C ALA A 66 -16.10 2.17 -9.88
N THR A 67 -16.56 2.77 -8.80
CA THR A 67 -16.12 4.09 -8.30
C THR A 67 -16.19 4.02 -6.78
N LEU A 68 -15.15 4.49 -6.08
CA LEU A 68 -15.16 4.52 -4.62
C LEU A 68 -16.37 5.32 -4.09
N PRO A 69 -17.01 4.90 -2.99
CA PRO A 69 -18.19 5.55 -2.43
C PRO A 69 -17.89 6.94 -1.83
N CYS A 70 -16.61 7.25 -1.60
CA CYS A 70 -16.15 8.42 -0.88
C CYS A 70 -15.10 9.19 -1.68
N PRO A 71 -15.07 10.53 -1.58
CA PRO A 71 -13.92 11.31 -2.04
C PRO A 71 -12.68 10.90 -1.23
N LEU A 72 -11.52 10.80 -1.89
CA LEU A 72 -10.25 10.58 -1.21
C LEU A 72 -9.67 11.96 -0.83
N PHE A 73 -10.11 12.44 0.33
CA PHE A 73 -9.87 13.79 0.85
C PHE A 73 -10.62 14.92 0.12
N PRO A 74 -10.78 16.08 0.78
CA PRO A 74 -11.25 17.31 0.15
C PRO A 74 -10.48 17.70 -1.12
N ALA A 75 -11.12 18.47 -2.00
CA ALA A 75 -10.52 18.91 -3.27
C ALA A 75 -9.33 19.87 -3.08
N ASP A 76 -9.22 20.53 -1.92
CA ASP A 76 -8.07 21.36 -1.53
C ASP A 76 -6.97 20.57 -0.80
N ASN A 77 -7.05 19.24 -0.71
CA ASN A 77 -6.02 18.42 -0.08
C ASN A 77 -4.77 18.24 -0.96
N ILE A 78 -3.60 18.11 -0.33
CA ILE A 78 -2.28 17.89 -0.95
C ILE A 78 -2.19 16.63 -1.81
N TRP A 79 -3.00 15.60 -1.56
CA TRP A 79 -3.17 14.47 -2.47
C TRP A 79 -3.76 14.90 -3.82
N ASN A 80 -4.74 15.80 -3.80
CA ASN A 80 -5.47 16.30 -4.97
C ASN A 80 -4.84 17.57 -5.59
N ALA A 81 -3.77 18.10 -5.00
CA ALA A 81 -3.11 19.32 -5.45
C ALA A 81 -2.22 19.10 -6.68
N ARG A 82 -2.32 20.01 -7.65
CA ARG A 82 -1.46 20.05 -8.83
C ARG A 82 -0.05 20.55 -8.49
N VAL A 83 0.94 19.98 -9.18
CA VAL A 83 2.37 20.27 -8.97
C VAL A 83 3.13 20.58 -10.25
N ASP A 84 2.48 20.54 -11.41
CA ASP A 84 3.09 20.73 -12.73
C ASP A 84 3.67 22.14 -12.95
N THR A 85 3.21 23.14 -12.19
CA THR A 85 3.68 24.53 -12.25
C THR A 85 4.63 24.93 -11.11
N LEU A 86 4.86 24.05 -10.13
CA LEU A 86 5.69 24.35 -8.97
C LEU A 86 7.19 24.45 -9.31
N PRO A 87 7.99 25.20 -8.53
CA PRO A 87 9.44 25.23 -8.72
C PRO A 87 10.07 23.85 -8.47
N VAL A 88 11.08 23.52 -9.28
CA VAL A 88 11.93 22.34 -9.06
C VAL A 88 12.71 22.53 -7.77
N HIS A 89 12.70 21.51 -6.92
CA HIS A 89 13.40 21.55 -5.64
C HIS A 89 14.92 21.64 -5.85
N ALA A 90 15.61 22.45 -5.05
CA ALA A 90 17.03 22.75 -5.24
C ALA A 90 17.94 21.50 -5.19
N ARG A 91 17.51 20.43 -4.51
CA ARG A 91 18.21 19.14 -4.43
C ARG A 91 17.66 18.06 -5.37
N SER A 92 16.85 18.41 -6.38
CA SER A 92 16.26 17.41 -7.26
C SER A 92 17.28 16.51 -7.96
N ALA A 93 18.48 17.02 -8.30
CA ALA A 93 19.53 16.19 -8.89
C ALA A 93 20.09 15.17 -7.90
N ASP A 94 20.37 15.61 -6.66
CA ASP A 94 20.84 14.75 -5.56
C ASP A 94 19.83 13.63 -5.30
N TYR A 95 18.55 13.98 -5.12
CA TYR A 95 17.49 13.03 -4.80
C TYR A 95 17.26 12.00 -5.90
N VAL A 96 17.22 12.41 -7.17
CA VAL A 96 17.06 11.49 -8.30
C VAL A 96 18.29 10.57 -8.44
N ALA A 97 19.49 11.07 -8.15
CA ALA A 97 20.71 10.25 -8.14
C ALA A 97 20.72 9.23 -6.98
N ALA A 98 20.24 9.62 -5.79
CA ALA A 98 20.18 8.76 -4.60
C ALA A 98 19.11 7.66 -4.71
N ILE A 99 17.95 7.94 -5.33
CA ILE A 99 16.93 6.91 -5.58
C ILE A 99 17.38 5.94 -6.69
N GLY A 100 17.93 6.48 -7.79
CA GLY A 100 18.39 5.69 -8.93
C GLY A 100 18.07 6.35 -10.28
N ALA A 101 18.94 7.24 -10.78
CA ALA A 101 18.66 8.01 -12.00
C ALA A 101 18.60 7.17 -13.29
N GLY A 102 19.28 6.02 -13.29
CA GLY A 102 19.31 5.05 -14.40
C GLY A 102 18.36 3.86 -14.23
N ASP A 103 17.80 3.68 -13.03
CA ASP A 103 16.73 2.72 -12.77
C ASP A 103 15.42 3.20 -13.39
N THR A 104 14.41 2.33 -13.45
CA THR A 104 13.14 2.59 -14.14
C THR A 104 11.95 2.36 -13.21
N LEU A 105 10.80 2.96 -13.51
CA LEU A 105 9.58 2.72 -12.74
C LEU A 105 9.23 1.23 -12.72
N HIS A 106 8.79 0.73 -11.58
CA HIS A 106 8.21 -0.60 -11.47
C HIS A 106 6.72 -0.50 -11.14
N PRO A 107 5.81 -1.04 -11.96
CA PRO A 107 4.40 -1.18 -11.58
C PRO A 107 4.25 -2.32 -10.58
N ASP A 108 4.08 -1.97 -9.30
CA ASP A 108 3.86 -2.92 -8.22
C ASP A 108 2.34 -3.15 -8.02
N PHE A 109 1.67 -3.47 -9.13
CA PHE A 109 0.24 -3.79 -9.22
C PHE A 109 -0.10 -4.43 -10.57
N GLY A 110 -1.22 -5.18 -10.64
CA GLY A 110 -1.70 -5.77 -11.88
C GLY A 110 -2.86 -6.75 -11.71
N SER A 111 -3.05 -7.62 -12.70
CA SER A 111 -4.05 -8.71 -12.69
C SER A 111 -3.45 -10.03 -12.21
N GLY A 112 -4.26 -10.85 -11.53
CA GLY A 112 -3.86 -12.17 -11.03
C GLY A 112 -2.97 -12.16 -9.79
N VAL A 113 -2.06 -13.14 -9.71
CA VAL A 113 -1.22 -13.43 -8.53
C VAL A 113 0.26 -13.60 -8.87
N TRP A 114 1.14 -13.25 -7.92
CA TRP A 114 2.59 -13.38 -8.07
C TRP A 114 3.30 -13.78 -6.76
N PRO A 115 4.20 -14.79 -6.76
CA PRO A 115 4.65 -15.60 -7.90
C PRO A 115 3.57 -16.55 -8.42
N PRO A 116 3.73 -17.14 -9.63
CA PRO A 116 2.74 -18.04 -10.20
C PRO A 116 2.46 -19.24 -9.29
N GLY A 117 1.18 -19.48 -8.98
CA GLY A 117 0.75 -20.53 -8.04
C GLY A 117 0.71 -20.12 -6.57
N SER A 118 0.95 -18.84 -6.24
CA SER A 118 0.66 -18.25 -4.93
C SER A 118 -0.82 -17.85 -4.78
N ASN A 119 -1.19 -17.42 -3.57
CA ASN A 119 -2.46 -16.73 -3.27
C ASN A 119 -2.25 -15.20 -3.14
N SER A 120 -1.16 -14.68 -3.69
CA SER A 120 -0.66 -13.33 -3.43
C SER A 120 -1.07 -12.39 -4.58
N PRO A 121 -2.05 -11.48 -4.40
CA PRO A 121 -2.49 -10.57 -5.46
C PRO A 121 -1.37 -9.60 -5.84
N ILE A 122 -1.34 -9.16 -7.10
CA ILE A 122 -0.34 -8.18 -7.57
C ILE A 122 -0.77 -6.76 -7.21
N GLY A 123 -0.16 -6.20 -6.16
CA GLY A 123 -0.45 -4.87 -5.61
C GLY A 123 -1.19 -4.92 -4.26
N ILE A 124 -1.58 -3.75 -3.77
CA ILE A 124 -2.15 -3.61 -2.42
C ILE A 124 -3.68 -3.66 -2.49
N PRO A 125 -4.34 -4.73 -2.02
CA PRO A 125 -5.78 -4.84 -2.06
C PRO A 125 -6.44 -3.98 -0.98
N PHE A 126 -7.70 -3.64 -1.20
CA PHE A 126 -8.56 -3.00 -0.22
C PHE A 126 -9.97 -3.61 -0.28
N VAL A 127 -10.75 -3.41 0.78
CA VAL A 127 -12.16 -3.79 0.84
C VAL A 127 -13.02 -2.58 1.20
N VAL A 128 -14.17 -2.45 0.53
CA VAL A 128 -15.22 -1.48 0.89
C VAL A 128 -16.26 -2.19 1.74
N VAL A 129 -16.62 -1.59 2.87
CA VAL A 129 -17.60 -2.11 3.82
C VAL A 129 -18.68 -1.06 4.11
N PRO A 130 -19.93 -1.44 4.40
CA PRO A 130 -20.92 -0.51 4.96
C PRO A 130 -20.53 -0.13 6.39
N GLY A 131 -20.99 1.02 6.89
CA GLY A 131 -20.78 1.45 8.28
C GLY A 131 -21.50 0.58 9.32
N SER A 132 -22.31 -0.38 8.87
CA SER A 132 -22.86 -1.45 9.70
C SER A 132 -21.93 -2.66 9.88
N GLN A 133 -20.74 -2.68 9.27
CA GLN A 133 -19.76 -3.74 9.42
C GLN A 133 -19.32 -3.85 10.89
N PRO A 134 -19.53 -5.01 11.56
CA PRO A 134 -19.12 -5.19 12.94
C PRO A 134 -17.62 -4.92 13.11
N PRO A 135 -17.23 -4.07 14.08
CA PRO A 135 -15.83 -3.80 14.34
C PRO A 135 -15.22 -4.91 15.19
N VAL A 136 -13.93 -5.14 15.00
CA VAL A 136 -13.11 -6.14 15.69
C VAL A 136 -11.99 -5.48 16.49
N ASP A 137 -11.53 -6.17 17.52
CA ASP A 137 -10.36 -5.76 18.29
C ASP A 137 -9.09 -5.97 17.45
N VAL A 138 -8.16 -5.01 17.54
CA VAL A 138 -6.83 -5.08 16.94
C VAL A 138 -5.79 -4.81 18.02
N SER A 139 -4.82 -5.71 18.15
CA SER A 139 -3.69 -5.56 19.08
C SER A 139 -2.44 -5.11 18.33
N PHE A 140 -1.79 -4.05 18.81
CA PHE A 140 -0.62 -3.46 18.15
C PHE A 140 0.70 -3.91 18.80
N ILE A 141 1.61 -4.48 18.00
CA ILE A 141 2.83 -5.13 18.50
C ILE A 141 4.13 -4.36 18.27
N TRP A 142 4.18 -3.44 17.30
CA TRP A 142 5.42 -2.70 16.96
C TRP A 142 5.32 -1.19 17.20
N TYR A 143 4.17 -0.58 16.89
CA TYR A 143 3.92 0.86 17.03
C TYR A 143 2.64 1.17 17.82
N PRO A 144 2.39 0.57 19.01
CA PRO A 144 1.16 0.81 19.75
C PRO A 144 0.97 2.27 20.19
N GLU A 145 2.06 3.01 20.46
CA GLU A 145 2.00 4.44 20.81
C GLU A 145 1.80 5.38 19.61
N GLU A 146 1.91 4.88 18.38
CA GLU A 146 1.72 5.62 17.12
C GLU A 146 0.58 5.03 16.26
N SER A 147 -0.26 4.19 16.88
CA SER A 147 -1.45 3.60 16.28
C SER A 147 -2.72 4.26 16.81
N ASP A 148 -3.75 4.41 15.97
CA ASP A 148 -5.03 4.92 16.44
C ASP A 148 -5.78 3.85 17.25
N PRO A 149 -6.33 4.20 18.42
CA PRO A 149 -7.16 3.29 19.18
C PRO A 149 -8.42 2.97 18.37
N GLY A 150 -8.70 1.68 18.21
CA GLY A 150 -9.84 1.18 17.46
C GLY A 150 -11.18 1.32 18.20
N PRO A 151 -12.17 0.47 17.88
CA PRO A 151 -12.05 -0.78 17.13
C PRO A 151 -12.11 -0.57 15.61
N TYR A 152 -11.72 -1.58 14.82
CA TYR A 152 -11.55 -1.49 13.36
C TYR A 152 -12.62 -2.32 12.64
N PRO A 153 -13.29 -1.85 11.57
CA PRO A 153 -14.34 -2.58 10.85
C PRO A 153 -13.78 -3.63 9.89
N VAL A 154 -12.78 -4.42 10.30
CA VAL A 154 -12.13 -5.42 9.43
C VAL A 154 -13.07 -6.61 9.23
N PRO A 155 -13.53 -6.91 7.99
CA PRO A 155 -14.37 -8.07 7.74
C PRO A 155 -13.54 -9.37 7.85
N PRO A 156 -14.14 -10.52 8.21
CA PRO A 156 -13.42 -11.80 8.35
C PRO A 156 -12.72 -12.30 7.07
N ASN A 157 -13.12 -11.78 5.90
CA ASN A 157 -12.55 -12.06 4.59
C ASN A 157 -11.83 -10.83 3.99
N ALA A 158 -11.33 -9.92 4.82
CA ALA A 158 -10.51 -8.80 4.38
C ALA A 158 -9.30 -9.30 3.57
N PRO A 159 -9.05 -8.75 2.37
CA PRO A 159 -7.90 -9.14 1.58
C PRO A 159 -6.63 -8.59 2.22
N ILE A 160 -5.53 -9.36 2.09
CA ILE A 160 -4.23 -9.06 2.67
C ILE A 160 -3.24 -8.95 1.50
N GLU A 161 -2.45 -7.90 1.46
CA GLU A 161 -1.33 -7.77 0.52
C GLU A 161 -0.36 -8.96 0.66
N GLY A 162 0.10 -9.52 -0.46
CA GLY A 162 0.90 -10.74 -0.44
C GLY A 162 0.10 -12.01 -0.08
N GLY A 163 -1.22 -11.89 0.15
CA GLY A 163 -2.13 -13.01 0.42
C GLY A 163 -2.06 -13.52 1.86
N PRO A 164 -2.95 -14.47 2.22
CA PRO A 164 -3.01 -15.02 3.58
C PRO A 164 -1.70 -15.71 4.00
N ASP A 165 -0.99 -16.31 3.05
CA ASP A 165 0.23 -17.10 3.25
C ASP A 165 1.53 -16.27 3.20
N GLY A 166 1.47 -14.97 2.86
CA GLY A 166 2.64 -14.11 2.74
C GLY A 166 3.27 -13.74 4.10
N ASP A 167 4.56 -13.45 4.14
CA ASP A 167 5.31 -13.05 5.36
C ASP A 167 5.93 -11.64 5.30
N GLY A 168 5.62 -10.88 4.24
CA GLY A 168 6.01 -9.49 4.03
C GLY A 168 5.12 -8.48 4.77
N ASP A 169 4.87 -7.33 4.15
CA ASP A 169 4.23 -6.18 4.81
C ASP A 169 2.77 -6.40 5.18
N ARG A 170 2.04 -7.22 4.43
CA ARG A 170 0.68 -7.70 4.77
C ARG A 170 -0.28 -6.57 5.12
N HIS A 171 -0.31 -5.53 4.29
CA HIS A 171 -1.28 -4.45 4.43
C HIS A 171 -2.72 -4.96 4.34
N VAL A 172 -3.59 -4.40 5.18
CA VAL A 172 -5.05 -4.58 5.13
C VAL A 172 -5.71 -3.21 5.15
N LEU A 173 -6.36 -2.85 4.04
CA LEU A 173 -6.99 -1.54 3.86
C LEU A 173 -8.52 -1.71 3.80
N VAL A 174 -9.24 -1.00 4.66
CA VAL A 174 -10.71 -1.07 4.78
C VAL A 174 -11.30 0.34 4.66
N LEU A 175 -12.18 0.53 3.68
CA LEU A 175 -12.95 1.76 3.49
C LEU A 175 -14.37 1.57 3.99
N ASP A 176 -14.73 2.27 5.07
CA ASP A 176 -16.12 2.46 5.50
C ASP A 176 -16.81 3.44 4.53
N ALA A 177 -17.77 2.92 3.77
CA ALA A 177 -18.51 3.64 2.74
C ALA A 177 -19.49 4.69 3.29
N ASP A 178 -20.01 4.49 4.51
CA ASP A 178 -21.04 5.36 5.09
C ASP A 178 -20.41 6.48 5.92
N ALA A 179 -19.31 6.19 6.62
CA ALA A 179 -18.56 7.17 7.41
C ALA A 179 -17.45 7.89 6.61
N CYS A 180 -17.12 7.40 5.40
CA CYS A 180 -15.95 7.81 4.62
C CYS A 180 -14.65 7.81 5.44
N ARG A 181 -14.43 6.71 6.16
CA ARG A 181 -13.23 6.47 6.94
C ARG A 181 -12.43 5.32 6.37
N LEU A 182 -11.13 5.56 6.27
CA LEU A 182 -10.15 4.59 5.83
C LEU A 182 -9.40 4.08 7.05
N TYR A 183 -9.36 2.76 7.18
CA TYR A 183 -8.66 2.03 8.24
C TYR A 183 -7.57 1.19 7.58
N GLU A 184 -6.32 1.40 7.97
CA GLU A 184 -5.17 0.73 7.37
C GLU A 184 -4.35 0.05 8.47
N LEU A 185 -4.05 -1.24 8.27
CA LEU A 185 -3.19 -2.02 9.16
C LEU A 185 -1.92 -2.42 8.40
N TYR A 186 -0.78 -2.35 9.09
CA TYR A 186 0.50 -2.91 8.63
C TYR A 186 0.84 -4.18 9.42
N TYR A 187 1.44 -5.15 8.76
CA TYR A 187 1.82 -6.46 9.31
C TYR A 187 0.65 -7.18 9.98
N ALA A 188 -0.47 -7.29 9.25
CA ALA A 188 -1.74 -7.72 9.82
C ALA A 188 -1.92 -9.27 9.82
N TRP A 189 -2.31 -9.82 10.96
CA TRP A 189 -2.51 -11.24 11.20
C TRP A 189 -3.88 -11.53 11.85
N PRO A 190 -4.80 -12.22 11.15
CA PRO A 190 -6.09 -12.60 11.72
C PRO A 190 -5.91 -13.67 12.79
N GLN A 191 -6.66 -13.55 13.89
CA GLN A 191 -6.59 -14.45 15.04
C GLN A 191 -7.79 -15.40 15.08
N ALA A 192 -7.63 -16.58 15.69
CA ALA A 192 -8.64 -17.64 15.69
C ALA A 192 -9.97 -17.29 16.42
N ASN A 193 -9.97 -16.23 17.23
CA ASN A 193 -11.13 -15.64 17.91
C ASN A 193 -11.83 -14.53 17.11
N GLY A 194 -11.32 -14.16 15.92
CA GLY A 194 -11.84 -13.08 15.09
C GLY A 194 -11.26 -11.68 15.36
N SER A 195 -10.36 -11.52 16.34
CA SER A 195 -9.56 -10.29 16.47
C SER A 195 -8.37 -10.30 15.49
N TRP A 196 -7.62 -9.21 15.43
CA TRP A 196 -6.39 -9.11 14.65
C TRP A 196 -5.19 -8.71 15.51
N GLU A 197 -4.00 -9.07 15.07
CA GLU A 197 -2.73 -8.53 15.53
C GLU A 197 -2.10 -7.74 14.37
N ALA A 198 -1.50 -6.58 14.64
CA ALA A 198 -0.90 -5.72 13.61
C ALA A 198 0.35 -5.00 14.13
N GLY A 199 1.29 -4.68 13.26
CA GLY A 199 2.45 -3.84 13.58
C GLY A 199 2.04 -2.40 13.93
N ASN A 200 1.17 -1.81 13.11
CA ASN A 200 0.57 -0.47 13.27
C ASN A 200 -0.91 -0.49 12.80
N GLY A 201 -1.72 0.43 13.32
CA GLY A 201 -3.03 0.76 12.76
C GLY A 201 -3.25 2.26 12.63
N ALA A 202 -3.74 2.70 11.47
CA ALA A 202 -4.00 4.09 11.15
C ALA A 202 -5.45 4.29 10.69
N ILE A 203 -6.10 5.35 11.18
CA ILE A 203 -7.46 5.74 10.81
C ILE A 203 -7.43 7.14 10.18
N PHE A 204 -8.00 7.27 8.99
CA PHE A 204 -8.07 8.53 8.25
C PHE A 204 -9.53 8.90 7.96
N ASP A 205 -9.89 10.14 8.29
CA ASP A 205 -11.16 10.76 7.86
C ASP A 205 -10.97 11.34 6.45
N LEU A 206 -11.57 10.69 5.44
CA LEU A 206 -11.43 11.09 4.05
C LEU A 206 -12.28 12.31 3.67
N GLN A 207 -13.03 12.88 4.62
CA GLN A 207 -13.72 14.16 4.46
C GLN A 207 -12.93 15.33 5.07
N SER A 208 -11.76 15.05 5.65
CA SER A 208 -10.96 16.00 6.42
C SER A 208 -9.60 16.30 5.78
N ASN A 209 -9.08 17.49 6.07
CA ASN A 209 -7.68 17.86 5.80
C ASN A 209 -6.78 17.68 7.04
N ALA A 210 -7.20 16.94 8.06
CA ALA A 210 -6.36 16.61 9.20
C ALA A 210 -5.23 15.63 8.79
N LEU A 211 -4.00 15.90 9.23
CA LEU A 211 -2.90 14.93 9.15
C LEU A 211 -2.83 14.11 10.45
N ARG A 212 -2.09 12.99 10.43
CA ARG A 212 -1.72 12.27 11.65
C ARG A 212 -0.94 13.19 12.61
N PRO A 213 -0.90 12.88 13.93
CA PRO A 213 -0.05 13.60 14.86
C PRO A 213 1.40 13.70 14.36
N ASP A 214 2.09 14.79 14.70
CA ASP A 214 3.47 15.00 14.26
C ASP A 214 4.39 13.92 14.87
N GLY A 215 5.22 13.30 14.05
CA GLY A 215 6.07 12.19 14.46
C GLY A 215 5.42 10.80 14.50
N TRP A 216 4.16 10.62 14.08
CA TRP A 216 3.49 9.32 14.05
C TRP A 216 3.59 8.62 12.68
N THR A 217 4.06 7.37 12.69
CA THR A 217 3.94 6.47 11.53
C THR A 217 2.49 6.06 11.27
N SER A 218 2.27 5.36 10.15
CA SER A 218 1.02 4.69 9.80
C SER A 218 1.32 3.30 9.23
N ALA A 219 0.35 2.71 8.52
CA ALA A 219 0.61 1.57 7.65
C ALA A 219 1.70 1.89 6.60
N ASP A 220 1.67 3.10 6.01
CA ASP A 220 2.77 3.66 5.22
C ASP A 220 3.80 4.33 6.14
N ALA A 221 5.11 4.10 5.96
CA ALA A 221 6.11 4.54 6.95
C ALA A 221 6.31 6.06 7.05
N ALA A 222 5.86 6.84 6.05
CA ALA A 222 5.84 8.30 6.09
C ALA A 222 4.76 8.90 7.02
N GLY A 223 3.88 8.10 7.63
CA GLY A 223 2.70 8.63 8.34
C GLY A 223 1.59 9.09 7.39
N LEU A 224 1.53 8.51 6.19
CA LEU A 224 0.61 8.81 5.10
C LEU A 224 -0.37 7.64 4.85
N PRO A 225 -1.56 7.90 4.29
CA PRO A 225 -2.48 6.84 3.92
C PRO A 225 -2.08 6.16 2.60
N ILE A 226 -2.24 4.84 2.51
CA ILE A 226 -1.88 4.03 1.35
C ILE A 226 -2.94 4.14 0.25
N LEU A 227 -4.22 3.88 0.53
CA LEU A 227 -5.29 3.84 -0.49
C LEU A 227 -5.39 5.14 -1.35
N PRO A 228 -5.25 6.36 -0.79
CA PRO A 228 -5.23 7.62 -1.56
C PRO A 228 -4.03 7.73 -2.50
N GLY A 229 -2.97 6.97 -2.27
CA GLY A 229 -1.80 6.91 -3.15
C GLY A 229 -1.81 5.77 -4.16
N LEU A 230 -2.80 4.86 -4.16
CA LEU A 230 -2.84 3.73 -5.10
C LEU A 230 -3.42 4.12 -6.46
N VAL A 231 -2.79 3.66 -7.55
CA VAL A 231 -3.41 3.59 -8.87
C VAL A 231 -4.52 2.54 -8.86
N ARG A 232 -5.76 2.88 -9.25
CA ARG A 232 -6.85 1.90 -9.46
C ARG A 232 -7.23 1.78 -10.93
N TYR A 233 -7.86 0.66 -11.28
CA TYR A 233 -8.28 0.39 -12.66
C TYR A 233 -9.32 1.40 -13.16
N ASP A 234 -10.37 1.65 -12.37
CA ASP A 234 -11.53 2.41 -12.87
C ASP A 234 -11.23 3.88 -13.19
N GLU A 235 -10.29 4.51 -12.48
CA GLU A 235 -9.84 5.87 -12.80
C GLU A 235 -9.00 5.92 -14.08
N VAL A 236 -8.12 4.93 -14.30
CA VAL A 236 -7.39 4.78 -15.57
C VAL A 236 -8.36 4.48 -16.72
N ALA A 237 -9.37 3.63 -16.50
CA ALA A 237 -10.43 3.36 -17.46
C ALA A 237 -11.34 4.57 -17.72
N SER A 238 -11.50 5.47 -16.75
CA SER A 238 -12.21 6.76 -16.92
C SER A 238 -11.41 7.80 -17.71
N GLY A 239 -10.11 7.57 -17.91
CA GLY A 239 -9.21 8.46 -18.65
C GLY A 239 -8.50 9.52 -17.80
N VAL A 240 -8.68 9.52 -16.46
CA VAL A 240 -8.04 10.51 -15.57
C VAL A 240 -7.83 9.96 -14.15
N ILE A 241 -6.62 10.16 -13.63
CA ILE A 241 -6.31 10.09 -12.20
C ILE A 241 -6.21 11.53 -11.70
N THR A 242 -6.87 11.83 -10.57
CA THR A 242 -6.99 13.22 -10.04
C THR A 242 -6.20 13.47 -8.75
N HIS A 243 -5.28 12.57 -8.41
CA HIS A 243 -4.48 12.63 -7.18
C HIS A 243 -3.02 12.21 -7.42
N ALA A 244 -2.19 12.44 -6.42
CA ALA A 244 -0.81 11.98 -6.36
C ALA A 244 -0.72 10.49 -6.06
N ILE A 245 0.29 9.83 -6.61
CA ILE A 245 0.48 8.38 -6.45
C ILE A 245 1.65 8.13 -5.48
N ARG A 246 1.56 7.11 -4.61
CA ARG A 246 2.66 6.77 -3.69
C ARG A 246 3.79 6.06 -4.42
N PHE A 247 5.03 6.25 -3.96
CA PHE A 247 6.17 5.47 -4.42
C PHE A 247 7.21 5.26 -3.31
N THR A 248 8.15 4.34 -3.55
CA THR A 248 9.23 4.01 -2.61
C THR A 248 10.63 4.30 -3.14
N ALA A 249 11.59 4.45 -2.22
CA ALA A 249 13.02 4.62 -2.51
C ALA A 249 13.89 3.66 -1.67
N PRO A 250 15.10 3.24 -2.13
CA PRO A 250 15.95 2.31 -1.38
C PRO A 250 16.41 2.85 -0.03
N GLU A 251 16.69 4.15 0.01
CA GLU A 251 17.18 4.86 1.17
C GLU A 251 16.58 6.27 1.21
N THR A 252 16.21 6.72 2.40
CA THR A 252 15.64 8.05 2.66
C THR A 252 16.40 8.75 3.78
N GLN A 253 16.23 10.06 3.91
CA GLN A 253 16.77 10.81 5.03
C GLN A 253 15.97 10.50 6.31
N ARG A 254 16.62 10.59 7.48
CA ARG A 254 16.01 10.71 8.82
C ARG A 254 15.37 12.08 8.98
N ALA A 255 14.43 12.38 8.10
CA ALA A 255 13.67 13.60 8.02
C ALA A 255 12.40 13.33 7.20
N TYR A 256 11.36 14.10 7.46
CA TYR A 256 10.16 14.18 6.64
C TYR A 256 9.86 15.64 6.34
N VAL A 257 9.15 15.86 5.23
CA VAL A 257 8.59 17.15 4.84
C VAL A 257 7.09 17.02 4.70
N TRP A 258 6.37 18.11 4.94
CA TRP A 258 4.93 18.15 4.76
C TRP A 258 4.53 17.63 3.36
N PRO A 259 3.54 16.72 3.25
CA PRO A 259 2.58 16.35 4.29
C PRO A 259 2.94 15.12 5.16
N ALA A 260 4.10 14.50 4.95
CA ALA A 260 4.53 13.36 5.77
C ALA A 260 4.75 13.75 7.24
N ARG A 261 4.59 12.76 8.12
CA ARG A 261 4.61 12.90 9.59
C ARG A 261 5.71 12.05 10.24
N HIS A 262 6.34 11.14 9.50
CA HIS A 262 7.30 10.19 10.03
C HIS A 262 8.40 9.83 9.01
N PHE A 263 9.50 9.22 9.48
CA PHE A 263 10.66 8.82 8.65
C PHE A 263 11.04 7.36 8.94
N ALA A 264 11.56 6.65 7.95
CA ALA A 264 11.93 5.23 8.06
C ALA A 264 13.46 4.98 8.15
N SER A 265 14.26 6.00 8.52
CA SER A 265 15.73 5.97 8.32
C SER A 265 16.57 6.43 9.52
N SER A 266 17.85 6.06 9.48
CA SER A 266 18.91 6.57 10.35
C SER A 266 19.91 7.50 9.62
N LEU A 267 19.87 7.55 8.28
CA LEU A 267 20.75 8.39 7.45
C LEU A 267 20.46 9.87 7.67
N THR A 268 21.48 10.72 7.74
CA THR A 268 21.31 12.17 7.92
C THR A 268 21.79 12.99 6.73
N ASP A 269 22.38 12.34 5.73
CA ASP A 269 22.89 13.00 4.52
C ASP A 269 21.74 13.64 3.72
N PRO A 270 21.77 14.97 3.48
CA PRO A 270 20.73 15.68 2.75
C PRO A 270 20.75 15.41 1.24
N ALA A 271 21.62 14.55 0.71
CA ALA A 271 21.54 14.04 -0.65
C ALA A 271 20.42 12.99 -0.84
N TYR A 272 19.93 12.38 0.25
CA TYR A 272 18.77 11.48 0.22
C TYR A 272 17.48 12.27 0.39
N PRO A 273 16.38 11.88 -0.28
CA PRO A 273 15.10 12.56 -0.12
C PRO A 273 14.50 12.28 1.27
N PRO A 274 13.86 13.28 1.91
CA PRO A 274 13.04 13.06 3.10
C PRO A 274 11.71 12.41 2.73
N MET A 275 11.08 11.70 3.67
CA MET A 275 9.70 11.20 3.48
C MET A 275 8.74 12.35 3.20
N GLY A 276 7.72 12.11 2.38
CA GLY A 276 6.78 13.13 1.90
C GLY A 276 7.29 13.98 0.74
N GLN A 277 8.57 13.85 0.34
CA GLN A 277 9.10 14.59 -0.82
C GLN A 277 8.29 14.24 -2.08
N ARG A 278 7.74 15.29 -2.70
CA ARG A 278 6.99 15.22 -3.95
C ARG A 278 7.94 15.22 -5.15
N PHE A 279 7.69 14.34 -6.11
CA PHE A 279 8.33 14.35 -7.43
C PHE A 279 7.25 14.48 -8.51
N ARG A 280 7.64 14.92 -9.70
CA ARG A 280 6.80 14.86 -10.91
C ARG A 280 7.58 14.29 -12.08
N LEU A 281 6.85 13.69 -13.02
CA LEU A 281 7.39 13.41 -14.35
C LEU A 281 7.61 14.74 -15.07
N LYS A 282 8.79 14.93 -15.68
CA LYS A 282 9.13 16.19 -16.38
C LYS A 282 8.10 16.50 -17.46
N ALA A 283 7.67 17.76 -17.53
CA ALA A 283 6.65 18.21 -18.49
C ALA A 283 7.00 17.83 -19.94
N GLY A 284 8.28 17.97 -20.32
CA GLY A 284 8.82 17.63 -21.63
C GLY A 284 9.18 16.17 -21.89
N TYR A 285 8.94 15.25 -20.94
CA TYR A 285 9.04 13.81 -21.23
C TYR A 285 7.87 13.40 -22.15
N ASP A 286 8.15 12.83 -23.31
CA ASP A 286 7.09 12.43 -24.23
C ASP A 286 6.35 11.18 -23.71
N ILE A 287 5.02 11.24 -23.71
CA ILE A 287 4.14 10.14 -23.31
C ILE A 287 3.31 9.62 -24.49
N GLY A 288 3.35 10.25 -25.67
CA GLY A 288 2.51 9.90 -26.81
C GLY A 288 2.81 8.54 -27.44
N GLY A 289 3.99 7.97 -27.16
CA GLY A 289 4.39 6.62 -27.60
C GLY A 289 3.89 5.47 -26.73
N PHE A 290 3.27 5.75 -25.57
CA PHE A 290 2.77 4.73 -24.64
C PHE A 290 1.32 4.34 -24.97
N SER A 291 0.89 3.17 -24.51
CA SER A 291 -0.51 2.73 -24.58
C SER A 291 -1.45 3.66 -23.80
N PRO A 292 -2.72 3.87 -24.23
CA PRO A 292 -3.63 4.85 -23.63
C PRO A 292 -3.79 4.75 -22.10
N GLN A 293 -3.84 3.54 -21.54
CA GLN A 293 -3.92 3.34 -20.08
C GLN A 293 -2.68 3.91 -19.37
N VAL A 294 -1.49 3.68 -19.92
CA VAL A 294 -0.22 4.17 -19.37
C VAL A 294 -0.11 5.68 -19.55
N GLN A 295 -0.61 6.25 -20.65
CA GLN A 295 -0.68 7.71 -20.83
C GLN A 295 -1.46 8.40 -19.70
N VAL A 296 -2.57 7.82 -19.22
CA VAL A 296 -3.34 8.37 -18.09
C VAL A 296 -2.49 8.40 -16.81
N ILE A 297 -1.78 7.31 -16.50
CA ILE A 297 -0.89 7.20 -15.34
C ILE A 297 0.27 8.21 -15.45
N LEU A 298 0.94 8.28 -16.60
CA LEU A 298 2.05 9.23 -16.81
C LEU A 298 1.59 10.69 -16.80
N GLN A 299 0.37 10.98 -17.27
CA GLN A 299 -0.22 12.32 -17.17
C GLN A 299 -0.54 12.67 -15.70
N ALA A 300 -0.94 11.71 -14.87
CA ALA A 300 -1.07 11.89 -13.43
C ALA A 300 0.28 12.26 -12.78
N PHE A 301 1.36 11.55 -13.13
CA PHE A 301 2.71 11.86 -12.66
C PHE A 301 3.22 13.24 -13.10
N LYS A 302 2.76 13.78 -14.24
CA LYS A 302 3.05 15.17 -14.62
C LYS A 302 2.24 16.15 -13.77
N THR A 303 0.94 15.90 -13.64
CA THR A 303 -0.07 16.85 -13.15
C THR A 303 -0.07 16.94 -11.62
N TYR A 304 -0.19 15.80 -10.95
CA TYR A 304 -0.24 15.67 -9.49
C TYR A 304 1.07 15.14 -8.91
N GLY A 305 1.83 14.37 -9.68
CA GLY A 305 3.11 13.83 -9.25
C GLY A 305 3.01 12.58 -8.37
N ILE A 306 4.14 12.22 -7.78
CA ILE A 306 4.29 11.07 -6.88
C ILE A 306 4.84 11.51 -5.52
N ILE A 307 4.35 10.91 -4.43
CA ILE A 307 4.80 11.19 -3.06
C ILE A 307 5.67 10.03 -2.58
N LEU A 308 6.88 10.35 -2.10
CA LEU A 308 7.74 9.38 -1.44
C LEU A 308 7.13 9.00 -0.08
N ALA A 309 6.65 7.77 0.05
CA ALA A 309 5.87 7.34 1.19
C ALA A 309 6.56 6.25 2.04
N ASP A 310 7.42 5.43 1.44
CA ASP A 310 8.16 4.39 2.17
C ASP A 310 9.57 4.11 1.62
N ASN A 311 10.35 3.39 2.41
CA ASN A 311 11.55 2.71 1.95
C ASN A 311 11.15 1.42 1.21
N GLY A 312 11.76 1.17 0.06
CA GLY A 312 11.43 0.01 -0.78
C GLY A 312 12.35 -0.03 -1.98
N ALA A 313 11.98 -0.76 -3.04
CA ALA A 313 12.79 -0.75 -4.25
C ALA A 313 12.64 0.58 -5.02
N ALA A 314 13.67 0.93 -5.80
CA ALA A 314 13.74 2.23 -6.49
C ALA A 314 12.59 2.41 -7.49
N TRP A 315 11.82 3.49 -7.33
CA TRP A 315 10.73 3.88 -8.24
C TRP A 315 9.59 2.86 -8.36
N TYR A 316 9.33 2.08 -7.31
CA TYR A 316 8.17 1.20 -7.26
C TYR A 316 6.91 2.03 -7.02
N ILE A 317 5.94 1.89 -7.93
CA ILE A 317 4.65 2.58 -7.93
C ILE A 317 3.58 1.58 -7.52
N SER A 318 2.86 1.84 -6.43
CA SER A 318 1.81 0.95 -5.94
C SER A 318 0.45 1.23 -6.56
N GLY A 319 -0.34 0.17 -6.72
CA GLY A 319 -1.73 0.24 -7.15
C GLY A 319 -2.57 -0.89 -6.56
N ALA A 320 -3.87 -0.87 -6.84
CA ALA A 320 -4.78 -1.91 -6.45
C ALA A 320 -4.80 -3.07 -7.47
N PRO A 321 -4.83 -4.33 -7.03
CA PRO A 321 -5.00 -5.49 -7.90
C PRO A 321 -6.38 -5.46 -8.56
N ASP A 322 -6.43 -5.80 -9.85
CA ASP A 322 -7.67 -5.89 -10.63
C ASP A 322 -7.49 -6.82 -11.84
N ASP A 323 -8.38 -7.80 -12.02
CA ASP A 323 -8.31 -8.76 -13.13
C ASP A 323 -8.46 -8.12 -14.52
N ARG A 324 -8.91 -6.86 -14.60
CA ARG A 324 -9.06 -6.09 -15.84
C ARG A 324 -7.74 -5.44 -16.30
N TRP A 325 -6.69 -5.41 -15.45
CA TRP A 325 -5.37 -4.92 -15.84
C TRP A 325 -4.72 -5.81 -16.92
N ASP A 326 -4.15 -5.17 -17.93
CA ASP A 326 -3.25 -5.82 -18.87
C ASP A 326 -1.80 -5.66 -18.36
N ASN A 327 -1.21 -6.75 -17.88
CA ASN A 327 0.14 -6.75 -17.32
C ASN A 327 1.24 -6.55 -18.40
N ASP A 328 0.96 -6.79 -19.69
CA ASP A 328 1.88 -6.43 -20.77
C ASP A 328 1.86 -4.92 -21.04
N VAL A 329 0.69 -4.29 -20.94
CA VAL A 329 0.55 -2.82 -21.02
C VAL A 329 1.19 -2.13 -19.81
N LEU A 330 0.93 -2.60 -18.59
CA LEU A 330 1.54 -2.01 -17.38
C LEU A 330 3.08 -2.08 -17.41
N ARG A 331 3.66 -3.14 -17.99
CA ARG A 331 5.12 -3.26 -18.19
C ARG A 331 5.74 -2.14 -19.00
N GLU A 332 4.99 -1.36 -19.77
CA GLU A 332 5.52 -0.18 -20.45
C GLU A 332 6.06 0.87 -19.47
N LEU A 333 5.56 0.95 -18.23
CA LEU A 333 6.06 1.86 -17.20
C LEU A 333 7.57 1.69 -16.95
N ALA A 334 8.10 0.46 -17.11
CA ALA A 334 9.53 0.17 -17.00
C ALA A 334 10.40 0.77 -18.15
N GLN A 335 9.80 1.49 -19.10
CA GLN A 335 10.52 2.32 -20.07
C GLN A 335 10.82 3.74 -19.54
N VAL A 336 10.21 4.14 -18.42
CA VAL A 336 10.38 5.47 -17.83
C VAL A 336 11.52 5.44 -16.80
N PRO A 337 12.66 6.11 -17.06
CA PRO A 337 13.77 6.13 -16.12
C PRO A 337 13.54 7.12 -14.97
N GLY A 338 14.18 6.90 -13.83
CA GLY A 338 14.18 7.85 -12.70
C GLY A 338 14.67 9.25 -13.10
N SER A 339 15.60 9.33 -14.05
CA SER A 339 16.05 10.60 -14.65
C SER A 339 14.96 11.37 -15.43
N ALA A 340 13.82 10.78 -15.74
CA ALA A 340 12.64 11.49 -16.25
C ALA A 340 11.88 12.27 -15.17
N PHE A 341 12.14 12.00 -13.89
CA PHE A 341 11.52 12.69 -12.76
C PHE A 341 12.36 13.87 -12.27
N GLU A 342 11.69 14.77 -11.54
CA GLU A 342 12.29 15.84 -10.75
C GLU A 342 11.51 16.05 -9.45
N ALA A 343 12.22 16.34 -8.36
CA ALA A 343 11.62 16.73 -7.09
C ALA A 343 11.08 18.17 -7.21
N VAL A 344 9.94 18.45 -6.57
CA VAL A 344 9.28 19.76 -6.59
C VAL A 344 9.12 20.30 -5.18
N ASP A 345 9.21 21.63 -5.04
CA ASP A 345 8.98 22.30 -3.76
C ASP A 345 7.49 22.63 -3.59
N VAL A 346 6.84 21.89 -2.69
CA VAL A 346 5.42 22.04 -2.34
C VAL A 346 5.16 23.00 -1.19
N SER A 347 6.19 23.60 -0.58
CA SER A 347 6.04 24.47 0.61
C SER A 347 5.11 25.65 0.39
N SER A 348 5.07 26.18 -0.85
CA SER A 348 4.15 27.25 -1.26
C SER A 348 2.66 26.86 -1.24
N LEU A 349 2.34 25.57 -1.27
CA LEU A 349 0.97 25.08 -1.14
C LEU A 349 0.51 25.01 0.32
N MET A 350 1.40 24.92 1.30
CA MET A 350 1.03 24.64 2.69
C MET A 350 0.19 25.77 3.30
N VAL A 351 -0.98 25.44 3.86
CA VAL A 351 -1.82 26.37 4.64
C VAL A 351 -1.44 26.32 6.12
N ASP A 352 -1.33 25.11 6.69
CA ASP A 352 -0.93 24.85 8.07
C ASP A 352 -0.08 23.56 8.11
N PRO A 353 1.04 23.50 8.87
CA PRO A 353 1.91 22.32 8.91
C PRO A 353 1.29 21.06 9.52
N ASN A 354 0.13 21.15 10.16
CA ASN A 354 -0.64 20.02 10.70
C ASN A 354 -1.90 19.70 9.88
N SER A 355 -2.06 20.32 8.71
CA SER A 355 -3.17 20.06 7.80
C SER A 355 -2.68 19.75 6.39
N GLY A 356 -3.31 18.78 5.73
CA GLY A 356 -3.11 18.50 4.30
C GLY A 356 -3.75 19.54 3.39
N ALA A 357 -4.41 20.58 3.94
CA ALA A 357 -5.04 21.65 3.17
C ALA A 357 -3.99 22.47 2.39
N THR A 358 -4.33 22.77 1.14
CA THR A 358 -3.49 23.51 0.21
C THR A 358 -4.06 24.87 -0.14
N GLN A 359 -3.17 25.84 -0.36
CA GLN A 359 -3.52 27.10 -0.98
C GLN A 359 -3.95 26.82 -2.42
N HIS A 360 -5.24 27.01 -2.69
CA HIS A 360 -5.82 26.86 -4.02
C HIS A 360 -5.09 27.73 -5.03
N LEU A 361 -4.20 27.12 -5.83
CA LEU A 361 -3.85 27.67 -7.13
C LEU A 361 -5.11 27.51 -8.02
N PRO A 362 -5.72 28.61 -8.51
CA PRO A 362 -7.13 28.62 -8.91
C PRO A 362 -7.49 27.56 -9.98
N PRO A 363 -8.45 26.64 -9.71
CA PRO A 363 -8.84 25.57 -10.64
C PRO A 363 -9.65 26.01 -11.88
N GLU A 364 -9.93 27.30 -12.07
CA GLU A 364 -10.79 27.79 -13.16
C GLU A 364 -10.19 27.62 -14.57
N ALA A 365 -8.96 27.11 -14.67
CA ALA A 365 -8.33 26.75 -15.93
C ALA A 365 -7.96 25.26 -15.96
N TYR A 366 -8.32 24.61 -17.09
CA TYR A 366 -7.87 23.27 -17.49
C TYR A 366 -8.52 22.07 -16.78
N LEU A 367 -9.82 21.88 -17.00
CA LEU A 367 -10.23 20.58 -17.54
C LEU A 367 -9.75 20.53 -19.00
N PRO A 368 -8.78 19.67 -19.37
CA PRO A 368 -8.51 19.43 -20.78
C PRO A 368 -9.73 18.70 -21.36
N SER A 369 -10.49 19.39 -22.21
CA SER A 369 -11.39 18.68 -23.12
C SER A 369 -10.53 17.75 -23.97
N LEU A 370 -10.68 16.44 -23.81
CA LEU A 370 -10.18 15.47 -24.77
C LEU A 370 -10.87 15.76 -26.11
N GLN A 371 -10.19 16.51 -26.97
CA GLN A 371 -10.61 16.72 -28.35
C GLN A 371 -10.38 15.40 -29.09
N ASN A 372 -11.41 14.56 -29.12
CA ASN A 372 -11.47 13.46 -30.07
C ASN A 372 -11.40 14.03 -31.51
N PRO A 373 -10.67 13.36 -32.42
CA PRO A 373 -10.59 13.75 -33.83
C PRO A 373 -11.92 13.56 -34.59
#